data_AF-A0A955BX04-F1
#
_entry.id   AF-A0A955BX04-F1
#
_cell.length_a   1.000
_cell.length_b   1.000
_cell.length_c   1.000
_cell.angle_alpha   90.00
_cell.angle_beta   90.00
_cell.angle_gamma   90.00
#
_symmetry.space_group_name_H-M   'P 1'
#
loop_
_entity.id
_entity.type
_entity.pdbx_description
1 polymer ?
#
loop_
_entity_poly.entity_id
_entity_poly.type
_entity_poly.pdbx_seq_one_letter_code
_entity_poly.pdbx_strand_id
1 'polypeptide(L)'
;MLRYLALGLAFVLIVAVAVYDGVLNHRWTANTEAEDYAELIEEHLPAEIGDWKSVKYEVDDTILRVAGAVGYVSRSYKKDSTDEAVKVWLIVGPFKHVIRHTPDICYPSQDFRMMYRPETYQFDAGVDGKAQFLTSSFEKRGEMRQRVFWSWHKPSDSGPIDWVASTSPRDNRQMYAGTPALFKLYFTTLQPQEETPPESSPANEFAKVFLPVINELILS
;
A
#
# COMPACT_ATOMS: atom_id res chain seq x y z
N MET A 1 -28.90 36.66 24.91
CA MET A 1 -28.13 35.68 25.73
C MET A 1 -28.14 34.28 25.11
N LEU A 2 -29.29 33.69 24.79
CA LEU A 2 -29.39 32.34 24.20
C LEU A 2 -28.57 32.17 22.90
N ARG A 3 -28.52 33.20 22.04
CA ARG A 3 -27.72 33.18 20.80
C ARG A 3 -26.21 33.10 21.05
N TYR A 4 -25.70 33.81 22.05
CA TYR A 4 -24.28 33.77 22.41
C TYR A 4 -23.91 32.44 23.07
N LEU A 5 -24.83 31.84 23.82
CA LEU A 5 -24.65 30.52 24.41
C LEU A 5 -24.61 29.43 23.32
N ALA A 6 -25.48 29.51 22.32
CA ALA A 6 -25.46 28.61 21.17
C ALA A 6 -24.17 28.74 20.34
N LEU A 7 -23.71 29.98 20.08
CA LEU A 7 -22.44 30.23 19.38
C LEU A 7 -21.23 29.73 20.18
N GLY A 8 -21.23 29.95 21.50
CA GLY A 8 -20.19 29.42 22.39
C GLY A 8 -20.13 27.89 22.37
N LEU A 9 -21.29 27.23 22.46
CA LEU A 9 -21.37 25.77 22.39
C LEU A 9 -20.89 25.24 21.03
N ALA A 10 -21.30 25.87 19.93
CA ALA A 10 -20.87 25.49 18.59
C ALA A 10 -19.35 25.63 18.43
N PHE A 11 -18.76 26.73 18.93
CA PHE A 11 -17.31 26.93 18.90
C PHE A 11 -16.58 25.86 19.72
N VAL A 12 -17.05 25.56 20.93
CA VAL A 12 -16.46 24.51 21.78
C VAL A 12 -16.54 23.15 21.08
N LEU A 13 -17.66 22.81 20.44
CA LEU A 13 -17.80 21.55 19.70
C LEU A 13 -16.85 21.49 18.50
N ILE A 14 -16.70 22.56 17.73
CA ILE A 14 -15.76 22.62 16.60
C ILE A 14 -14.33 22.42 17.09
N VAL A 15 -13.93 23.11 18.16
CA VAL A 15 -12.59 22.97 18.75
C VAL A 15 -12.38 21.56 19.29
N ALA A 16 -13.35 20.98 19.99
CA ALA A 16 -13.25 19.63 20.54
C ALA A 16 -13.09 18.59 19.42
N VAL A 17 -13.86 18.69 18.34
CA VAL A 17 -13.73 17.81 17.17
C VAL A 17 -12.38 18.01 16.47
N ALA A 18 -11.92 19.25 16.32
CA ALA A 18 -10.62 19.52 15.70
C ALA A 18 -9.45 18.95 16.53
N VAL A 19 -9.49 19.13 17.85
CA VAL A 19 -8.50 18.55 18.80
C VAL A 19 -8.53 17.04 18.74
N TYR A 20 -9.72 16.42 18.86
CA TYR A 20 -9.87 14.98 18.77
C TYR A 20 -9.37 14.41 17.43
N ASP A 21 -9.72 15.05 16.32
CA ASP A 21 -9.26 14.65 14.99
C ASP A 21 -7.75 14.79 14.85
N GLY A 22 -7.15 15.87 15.33
CA GLY A 22 -5.71 16.03 15.21
C GLY A 22 -4.90 15.09 16.13
N VAL A 23 -5.42 14.71 17.30
CA VAL A 23 -4.79 13.68 18.15
C VAL A 23 -4.85 12.33 17.46
N LEU A 24 -6.02 11.92 16.97
CA LEU A 24 -6.18 10.64 16.26
C LEU A 24 -5.35 10.50 14.99
N ASN A 25 -4.93 11.60 14.38
CA ASN A 25 -4.20 11.60 13.11
C ASN A 25 -2.77 12.13 13.23
N HIS A 26 -2.23 12.19 14.44
CA HIS A 26 -0.86 12.64 14.68
C HIS A 26 -0.56 14.00 14.03
N ARG A 27 -1.51 14.94 14.06
CA ARG A 27 -1.36 16.25 13.41
C ARG A 27 -0.28 17.12 14.07
N TRP A 28 -0.06 16.91 15.37
CA TRP A 28 0.85 17.73 16.19
C TRP A 28 2.02 16.94 16.78
N THR A 29 2.10 15.64 16.49
CA THR A 29 3.15 14.75 17.00
C THR A 29 3.70 13.93 15.85
N ALA A 30 4.96 13.51 15.95
CA ALA A 30 5.52 12.54 15.00
C ALA A 30 4.71 11.24 15.06
N ASN A 31 4.55 10.58 13.92
CA ASN A 31 3.92 9.25 13.85
C ASN A 31 5.02 8.21 13.95
N THR A 32 5.59 8.08 15.16
CA THR A 32 6.75 7.24 15.42
C THR A 32 6.50 5.79 15.02
N GLU A 33 5.27 5.29 15.19
CA GLU A 33 4.91 3.92 14.80
C GLU A 33 5.13 3.65 13.29
N ALA A 34 4.72 4.58 12.42
CA ALA A 34 4.92 4.42 10.98
C ALA A 34 6.39 4.57 10.57
N GLU A 35 7.16 5.38 11.30
CA GLU A 35 8.60 5.56 11.10
C GLU A 35 9.37 4.31 11.53
N ASP A 36 9.08 3.77 12.72
CA ASP A 36 9.70 2.58 13.30
C ASP A 36 9.50 1.36 12.38
N TYR A 37 8.27 1.15 11.89
CA TYR A 37 8.00 0.08 10.93
C TYR A 37 8.77 0.24 9.62
N ALA A 38 8.90 1.46 9.12
CA ALA A 38 9.61 1.69 7.87
C ALA A 38 11.12 1.42 8.02
N GLU A 39 11.72 1.86 9.12
CA GLU A 39 13.12 1.59 9.44
C GLU A 39 13.38 0.09 9.60
N LEU A 40 12.53 -0.59 10.37
CA LEU A 40 12.60 -2.04 10.58
C LEU A 40 12.61 -2.81 9.25
N ILE A 41 11.67 -2.50 8.35
CA ILE A 41 11.56 -3.21 7.07
C ILE A 41 12.72 -2.85 6.15
N GLU A 42 13.14 -1.58 6.08
CA GLU A 42 14.23 -1.19 5.20
C GLU A 42 15.55 -1.85 5.59
N GLU A 43 15.80 -2.00 6.90
CA GLU A 43 16.98 -2.67 7.46
C GLU A 43 16.92 -4.20 7.28
N HIS A 44 15.77 -4.83 7.58
CA HIS A 44 15.67 -6.28 7.69
C HIS A 44 15.11 -6.98 6.45
N LEU A 45 14.53 -6.26 5.49
CA LEU A 45 14.03 -6.88 4.27
C LEU A 45 15.18 -7.45 3.43
N PRO A 46 15.23 -8.77 3.20
CA PRO A 46 16.34 -9.41 2.51
C PRO A 46 16.50 -8.91 1.08
N ALA A 47 17.76 -8.74 0.66
CA ALA A 47 18.08 -8.46 -0.74
C ALA A 47 17.75 -9.64 -1.64
N GLU A 48 17.81 -10.86 -1.12
CA GLU A 48 17.52 -12.10 -1.82
C GLU A 48 16.41 -12.88 -1.08
N ILE A 49 15.39 -13.33 -1.82
CA ILE A 49 14.26 -14.10 -1.27
C ILE A 49 14.02 -15.28 -2.22
N GLY A 50 14.37 -16.49 -1.79
CA GLY A 50 14.39 -17.65 -2.68
C GLY A 50 15.31 -17.41 -3.89
N ASP A 51 14.78 -17.61 -5.09
CA ASP A 51 15.51 -17.38 -6.36
C ASP A 51 15.50 -15.92 -6.83
N TRP A 52 14.92 -15.00 -6.06
CA TRP A 52 14.71 -13.61 -6.46
C TRP A 52 15.75 -12.69 -5.83
N LYS A 53 16.43 -11.89 -6.65
CA LYS A 53 17.40 -10.90 -6.20
C LYS A 53 16.86 -9.50 -6.44
N SER A 54 16.97 -8.64 -5.44
CA SER A 54 16.48 -7.28 -5.51
C SER A 54 17.56 -6.25 -5.81
N VAL A 55 17.14 -5.22 -6.54
CA VAL A 55 17.86 -3.96 -6.65
C VAL A 55 16.93 -2.86 -6.18
N LYS A 56 17.43 -1.98 -5.30
CA LYS A 56 16.69 -0.78 -4.87
C LYS A 56 16.53 0.16 -6.06
N TYR A 57 15.38 0.81 -6.16
CA TYR A 57 15.17 1.88 -7.12
C TYR A 57 14.67 3.13 -6.42
N GLU A 58 15.08 4.29 -6.91
CA GLU A 58 14.66 5.57 -6.35
C GLU A 58 13.23 5.91 -6.76
N VAL A 59 12.49 6.47 -5.81
CA VAL A 59 11.16 7.02 -6.02
C VAL A 59 11.26 8.52 -5.77
N ASP A 60 10.73 9.32 -6.69
CA ASP A 60 10.77 10.78 -6.57
C ASP A 60 10.07 11.26 -5.29
N ASP A 61 10.67 12.23 -4.60
CA ASP A 61 10.16 12.80 -3.34
C ASP A 61 8.73 13.33 -3.45
N THR A 62 8.34 13.85 -4.62
CA THR A 62 6.97 14.30 -4.86
C THR A 62 6.01 13.13 -4.90
N ILE A 63 6.40 11.98 -5.49
CA ILE A 63 5.59 10.76 -5.48
C ILE A 63 5.42 10.26 -4.05
N LEU A 64 6.47 10.22 -3.25
CA LEU A 64 6.42 9.79 -1.86
C LEU A 64 5.49 10.67 -1.02
N ARG A 65 5.65 11.99 -1.13
CA ARG A 65 4.80 12.97 -0.43
C ARG A 65 3.35 12.86 -0.86
N VAL A 66 3.08 12.72 -2.16
CA VAL A 66 1.71 12.55 -2.67
C VAL A 66 1.12 11.23 -2.23
N ALA A 67 1.88 10.14 -2.18
CA ALA A 67 1.39 8.85 -1.73
C ALA A 67 1.07 8.81 -0.22
N GLY A 68 1.56 9.79 0.54
CA GLY A 68 1.42 9.81 2.00
C GLY A 68 2.39 8.87 2.71
N ALA A 69 3.50 8.53 2.06
CA ALA A 69 4.53 7.68 2.62
C ALA A 69 5.27 8.43 3.74
N VAL A 70 5.13 7.95 4.97
CA VAL A 70 6.04 8.33 6.07
C VAL A 70 7.32 7.52 5.95
N GLY A 71 7.20 6.25 5.58
CA GLY A 71 8.31 5.47 5.08
C GLY A 71 7.88 4.49 3.99
N TYR A 72 8.88 3.92 3.31
CA TYR A 72 8.64 3.09 2.14
C TYR A 72 9.83 2.17 1.86
N VAL A 73 9.55 1.12 1.09
CA VAL A 73 10.56 0.29 0.46
C VAL A 73 10.25 0.16 -1.03
N SER A 74 11.26 0.39 -1.88
CA SER A 74 11.16 0.29 -3.33
C SER A 74 12.25 -0.64 -3.88
N ARG A 75 11.85 -1.84 -4.28
CA ARG A 75 12.78 -2.88 -4.75
C ARG A 75 12.26 -3.55 -6.01
N SER A 76 13.14 -3.81 -6.97
CA SER A 76 12.86 -4.63 -8.15
C SER A 76 13.49 -5.99 -7.94
N TYR A 77 12.66 -7.01 -7.68
CA TYR A 77 13.10 -8.39 -7.55
C TYR A 77 13.11 -9.04 -8.93
N LYS A 78 14.25 -9.63 -9.31
CA LYS A 78 14.45 -10.32 -10.58
C LYS A 78 14.84 -11.77 -10.33
N LYS A 79 14.27 -12.68 -11.12
CA LYS A 79 14.62 -14.10 -11.12
C LYS A 79 15.65 -14.37 -12.22
N ASP A 80 16.84 -14.83 -11.84
CA ASP A 80 17.96 -15.01 -12.78
C ASP A 80 17.66 -16.04 -13.90
N SER A 81 16.80 -17.02 -13.62
CA SER A 81 16.51 -18.13 -14.54
C SER A 81 15.47 -17.85 -15.61
N THR A 82 14.56 -16.90 -15.41
CA THR A 82 13.39 -16.66 -16.28
C THR A 82 13.31 -15.23 -16.83
N ASP A 83 14.23 -14.34 -16.43
CA ASP A 83 14.18 -12.89 -16.70
C ASP A 83 12.92 -12.19 -16.14
N GLU A 84 12.13 -12.91 -15.34
CA GLU A 84 10.94 -12.37 -14.68
C GLU A 84 11.33 -11.34 -13.63
N ALA A 85 10.55 -10.26 -13.54
CA ALA A 85 10.76 -9.20 -12.58
C ALA A 85 9.45 -8.74 -11.94
N VAL A 86 9.51 -8.51 -10.63
CA VAL A 86 8.43 -7.94 -9.82
C VAL A 86 8.97 -6.71 -9.09
N LYS A 87 8.40 -5.55 -9.38
CA LYS A 87 8.65 -4.34 -8.60
C LYS A 87 7.75 -4.35 -7.37
N VAL A 88 8.38 -4.28 -6.22
CA VAL A 88 7.74 -4.09 -4.92
C VAL A 88 7.82 -2.62 -4.56
N TRP A 89 6.66 -2.07 -4.24
CA TRP A 89 6.59 -0.79 -3.53
C TRP A 89 5.73 -1.00 -2.29
N LEU A 90 6.35 -0.90 -1.12
CA LEU A 90 5.67 -0.95 0.16
C LEU A 90 5.69 0.44 0.76
N ILE A 91 4.56 0.90 1.27
CA ILE A 91 4.41 2.21 1.90
C ILE A 91 3.82 2.02 3.28
N VAL A 92 4.33 2.76 4.25
CA VAL A 92 3.76 2.87 5.60
C VAL A 92 3.47 4.34 5.89
N GLY A 93 2.28 4.62 6.41
CA GLY A 93 1.90 5.98 6.81
C GLY A 93 0.48 6.08 7.35
N PRO A 94 0.05 7.29 7.75
CA PRO A 94 -1.26 7.46 8.35
C PRO A 94 -2.38 7.16 7.36
N PHE A 95 -3.40 6.44 7.83
CA PHE A 95 -4.56 6.01 7.05
C PHE A 95 -5.10 7.10 6.11
N LYS A 96 -5.33 8.32 6.63
CA LYS A 96 -5.96 9.41 5.87
C LYS A 96 -5.19 9.78 4.60
N HIS A 97 -3.87 9.60 4.61
CA HIS A 97 -3.01 9.84 3.46
C HIS A 97 -2.96 8.58 2.59
N VAL A 98 -2.49 7.46 3.12
CA VAL A 98 -2.19 6.24 2.33
C VAL A 98 -3.43 5.63 1.64
N ILE A 99 -4.61 5.67 2.28
CA ILE A 99 -5.81 5.00 1.75
C ILE A 99 -6.35 5.67 0.47
N ARG A 100 -6.10 6.96 0.28
CA ARG A 100 -6.70 7.74 -0.81
C ARG A 100 -5.91 7.68 -2.11
N HIS A 101 -4.66 7.22 -2.08
CA HIS A 101 -3.75 7.25 -3.23
C HIS A 101 -3.67 5.91 -3.95
N THR A 102 -4.80 5.43 -4.45
CA THR A 102 -4.89 4.19 -5.24
C THR A 102 -4.26 4.34 -6.63
N PRO A 103 -3.86 3.22 -7.29
CA PRO A 103 -3.23 3.29 -8.61
C PRO A 103 -4.04 4.07 -9.66
N ASP A 104 -5.38 4.04 -9.62
CA ASP A 104 -6.25 4.83 -10.49
C ASP A 104 -6.07 6.36 -10.36
N ILE A 105 -5.42 6.83 -9.29
CA ILE A 105 -5.11 8.25 -9.10
C ILE A 105 -3.63 8.51 -9.44
N CYS A 106 -2.71 7.67 -8.95
CA CYS A 106 -1.28 7.93 -9.11
C CYS A 106 -0.78 7.65 -10.54
N TYR A 107 -1.26 6.59 -11.20
CA TYR A 107 -0.78 6.22 -12.54
C TYR A 107 -1.18 7.26 -13.60
N PRO A 108 -2.43 7.78 -13.63
CA PRO A 108 -2.78 8.86 -14.55
C PRO A 108 -1.98 10.14 -14.39
N SER A 109 -1.50 10.46 -13.18
CA SER A 109 -0.62 11.61 -12.96
C SER A 109 0.78 11.44 -13.59
N GLN A 110 1.13 10.22 -14.00
CA GLN A 110 2.37 9.85 -14.67
C GLN A 110 2.15 9.42 -16.13
N ASP A 111 1.04 9.85 -16.73
CA ASP A 111 0.64 9.55 -18.11
C ASP A 111 0.32 8.07 -18.40
N PHE A 112 0.06 7.27 -17.37
CA PHE A 112 -0.49 5.93 -17.54
C PHE A 112 -2.01 5.94 -17.64
N ARG A 113 -2.56 5.13 -18.54
CA ARG A 113 -3.98 4.85 -18.65
C ARG A 113 -4.29 3.48 -18.05
N MET A 114 -5.27 3.45 -17.14
CA MET A 114 -5.85 2.19 -16.66
C MET A 114 -6.66 1.54 -17.80
N MET A 115 -6.38 0.27 -18.07
CA MET A 115 -7.01 -0.47 -19.17
C MET A 115 -8.31 -1.16 -18.74
N TYR A 116 -8.36 -1.64 -17.49
CA TYR A 116 -9.46 -2.43 -16.95
C TYR A 116 -9.89 -1.92 -15.58
N ARG A 117 -11.16 -2.11 -15.22
CA ARG A 117 -11.60 -1.82 -13.86
C ARG A 117 -10.87 -2.73 -12.87
N PRO A 118 -10.48 -2.24 -11.69
CA PRO A 118 -9.88 -3.08 -10.67
C PRO A 118 -10.79 -4.23 -10.27
N GLU A 119 -10.23 -5.42 -10.20
CA GLU A 119 -10.89 -6.62 -9.69
C GLU A 119 -10.15 -7.17 -8.48
N THR A 120 -10.85 -7.93 -7.65
CA THR A 120 -10.25 -8.61 -6.51
C THR A 120 -9.50 -9.85 -7.00
N TYR A 121 -8.27 -10.03 -6.49
CA TYR A 121 -7.43 -11.19 -6.75
C TYR A 121 -6.87 -11.74 -5.44
N GLN A 122 -6.92 -13.07 -5.27
CA GLN A 122 -6.42 -13.73 -4.08
C GLN A 122 -5.15 -14.50 -4.43
N PHE A 123 -4.01 -14.11 -3.85
CA PHE A 123 -2.80 -14.90 -3.97
C PHE A 123 -2.91 -16.19 -3.15
N ASP A 124 -2.44 -17.30 -3.71
CA ASP A 124 -2.14 -18.52 -2.98
C ASP A 124 -0.67 -18.47 -2.53
N ALA A 125 -0.43 -17.80 -1.41
CA ALA A 125 0.91 -17.51 -0.89
C ALA A 125 1.32 -18.34 0.33
N GLY A 126 0.50 -19.33 0.73
CA GLY A 126 0.81 -20.20 1.87
C GLY A 126 0.93 -19.47 3.23
N VAL A 127 0.32 -18.29 3.36
CA VAL A 127 0.28 -17.52 4.61
C VAL A 127 -1.01 -17.82 5.38
N ASP A 128 -0.97 -17.74 6.72
CA ASP A 128 -2.13 -18.00 7.57
C ASP A 128 -3.27 -16.97 7.39
N GLY A 129 -2.90 -15.73 7.03
CA GLY A 129 -3.84 -14.64 6.79
C GLY A 129 -4.32 -14.55 5.34
N LYS A 130 -5.11 -13.53 5.05
CA LYS A 130 -5.57 -13.21 3.71
C LYS A 130 -4.47 -12.53 2.89
N ALA A 131 -4.49 -12.83 1.60
CA ALA A 131 -3.64 -12.22 0.58
C ALA A 131 -4.53 -11.73 -0.56
N GLN A 132 -5.55 -10.93 -0.21
CA GLN A 132 -6.55 -10.39 -1.12
C GLN A 132 -6.11 -9.00 -1.60
N PHE A 133 -5.81 -8.90 -2.89
CA PHE A 133 -5.34 -7.71 -3.57
C PHE A 133 -6.41 -7.23 -4.54
N LEU A 134 -6.33 -5.96 -4.94
CA LEU A 134 -6.91 -5.51 -6.18
C LEU A 134 -5.87 -5.61 -7.29
N THR A 135 -6.30 -5.86 -8.52
CA THR A 135 -5.42 -5.87 -9.69
C THR A 135 -6.02 -5.13 -10.88
N SER A 136 -5.16 -4.47 -11.66
CA SER A 136 -5.51 -3.90 -12.97
C SER A 136 -4.25 -3.75 -13.83
N SER A 137 -4.45 -3.48 -15.12
CA SER A 137 -3.38 -3.18 -16.07
C SER A 137 -3.32 -1.70 -16.41
N PHE A 138 -2.11 -1.18 -16.57
CA PHE A 138 -1.82 0.22 -16.86
C PHE A 138 -0.87 0.32 -18.05
N GLU A 139 -1.13 1.25 -18.95
CA GLU A 139 -0.38 1.43 -20.19
C GLU A 139 0.04 2.90 -20.33
N LYS A 140 1.30 3.13 -20.69
CA LYS A 140 1.84 4.44 -21.04
C LYS A 140 2.40 4.39 -22.45
N ARG A 141 2.20 5.46 -23.22
CA ARG A 141 2.62 5.49 -24.63
C ARG A 141 4.13 5.29 -24.75
N GLY A 142 4.53 4.30 -25.55
CA GLY A 142 5.94 3.99 -25.79
C GLY A 142 6.59 3.12 -24.71
N GLU A 143 5.82 2.67 -23.70
CA GLU A 143 6.28 1.77 -22.65
C GLU A 143 5.49 0.46 -22.70
N MET A 144 6.08 -0.60 -22.16
CA MET A 144 5.37 -1.87 -21.96
C MET A 144 4.24 -1.70 -20.96
N ARG A 145 3.14 -2.41 -21.19
CA ARG A 145 2.03 -2.49 -20.25
C ARG A 145 2.50 -3.09 -18.93
N GLN A 146 1.90 -2.63 -17.84
CA GLN A 146 2.19 -3.11 -16.49
C GLN A 146 0.93 -3.67 -15.87
N ARG A 147 1.05 -4.79 -15.16
CA ARG A 147 0.02 -5.25 -14.22
C ARG A 147 0.42 -4.82 -12.83
N VAL A 148 -0.56 -4.31 -12.08
CA VAL A 148 -0.35 -3.81 -10.72
C VAL A 148 -1.33 -4.52 -9.81
N PHE A 149 -0.80 -5.20 -8.80
CA PHE A 149 -1.55 -5.73 -7.67
C PHE A 149 -1.33 -4.80 -6.48
N TRP A 150 -2.37 -4.46 -5.73
CA TRP A 150 -2.21 -3.69 -4.50
C TRP A 150 -3.15 -4.13 -3.39
N SER A 151 -2.67 -4.03 -2.16
CA SER A 151 -3.47 -4.28 -0.97
C SER A 151 -3.04 -3.40 0.20
N TRP A 152 -3.83 -3.45 1.26
CA TRP A 152 -3.53 -2.77 2.50
C TRP A 152 -3.50 -3.76 3.66
N HIS A 153 -2.75 -3.40 4.69
CA HIS A 153 -2.73 -4.11 5.95
C HIS A 153 -2.66 -3.10 7.10
N LYS A 154 -3.42 -3.37 8.16
CA LYS A 154 -3.38 -2.62 9.41
C LYS A 154 -2.67 -3.50 10.45
N PRO A 155 -1.59 -3.04 11.10
CA PRO A 155 -0.95 -3.78 12.18
C PRO A 155 -1.94 -4.09 13.30
N SER A 156 -1.74 -5.23 13.95
CA SER A 156 -2.53 -5.71 15.06
C SER A 156 -1.61 -6.41 16.05
N ASP A 157 -1.82 -6.19 17.35
CA ASP A 157 -1.03 -6.81 18.42
C ASP A 157 -1.14 -8.35 18.46
N SER A 158 -2.13 -8.91 17.76
CA SER A 158 -2.32 -10.36 17.65
C SER A 158 -3.06 -10.75 16.37
N GLY A 159 -2.78 -11.98 15.92
CA GLY A 159 -3.46 -12.61 14.78
C GLY A 159 -2.61 -12.63 13.51
N PRO A 160 -3.10 -13.32 12.47
CA PRO A 160 -2.42 -13.39 11.20
C PRO A 160 -2.44 -12.03 10.47
N ILE A 161 -1.45 -11.82 9.61
CA ILE A 161 -1.38 -10.64 8.75
C ILE A 161 -2.36 -10.80 7.59
N ASP A 162 -3.46 -10.02 7.65
CA ASP A 162 -4.44 -9.92 6.58
C ASP A 162 -4.11 -8.75 5.65
N TRP A 163 -3.72 -9.07 4.41
CA TRP A 163 -3.71 -8.13 3.29
C TRP A 163 -5.08 -8.15 2.61
N VAL A 164 -5.82 -7.05 2.71
CA VAL A 164 -7.18 -6.97 2.16
C VAL A 164 -7.44 -5.67 1.41
N ALA A 165 -7.95 -5.80 0.20
CA ALA A 165 -8.48 -4.68 -0.58
C ALA A 165 -9.86 -5.03 -1.16
N SER A 166 -10.80 -4.09 -1.02
CA SER A 166 -12.14 -4.16 -1.60
C SER A 166 -12.25 -3.24 -2.82
N THR A 167 -13.04 -3.63 -3.82
CA THR A 167 -13.39 -2.76 -4.95
C THR A 167 -14.26 -1.56 -4.52
N SER A 168 -14.87 -1.60 -3.32
CA SER A 168 -15.59 -0.48 -2.72
C SER A 168 -14.62 0.44 -1.96
N PRO A 169 -14.42 1.70 -2.43
CA PRO A 169 -13.59 2.66 -1.70
C PRO A 169 -14.14 3.00 -0.32
N ARG A 170 -15.46 2.89 -0.14
CA ARG A 170 -16.12 3.12 1.16
C ARG A 170 -15.71 2.04 2.17
N ASP A 171 -15.70 0.78 1.74
CA ASP A 171 -15.38 -0.36 2.61
C ASP A 171 -13.92 -0.28 3.04
N ASN A 172 -13.00 0.01 2.11
CA ASN A 172 -11.59 0.25 2.43
C ASN A 172 -11.42 1.38 3.46
N ARG A 173 -12.13 2.50 3.28
CA ARG A 173 -12.06 3.62 4.24
C ARG A 173 -12.60 3.25 5.62
N GLN A 174 -13.62 2.40 5.70
CA GLN A 174 -14.19 1.96 6.97
C GLN A 174 -13.28 0.94 7.66
N MET A 175 -12.75 -0.02 6.92
CA MET A 175 -11.88 -1.08 7.43
C MET A 175 -10.60 -0.55 8.07
N TYR A 176 -10.01 0.50 7.48
CA TYR A 176 -8.70 1.03 7.89
C TYR A 176 -8.78 2.36 8.67
N ALA A 177 -9.99 2.83 9.00
CA ALA A 177 -10.19 4.11 9.68
C ALA A 177 -9.39 4.21 10.99
N GLY A 178 -8.67 5.32 11.16
CA GLY A 178 -7.91 5.61 12.38
C GLY A 178 -6.61 4.82 12.52
N THR A 179 -6.16 4.09 11.49
CA THR A 179 -4.88 3.36 11.54
C THR A 179 -3.70 4.34 11.44
N PRO A 180 -2.82 4.41 12.45
CA PRO A 180 -1.66 5.29 12.45
C PRO A 180 -0.58 4.80 11.47
N ALA A 181 -0.28 3.51 11.43
CA ALA A 181 0.68 2.90 10.50
C ALA A 181 -0.03 1.99 9.49
N LEU A 182 -0.72 2.56 8.50
CA LEU A 182 -1.35 1.78 7.43
C LEU A 182 -0.30 1.35 6.41
N PHE A 183 -0.20 0.03 6.21
CA PHE A 183 0.65 -0.56 5.19
C PHE A 183 -0.09 -0.60 3.87
N LYS A 184 0.65 -0.36 2.80
CA LYS A 184 0.16 -0.51 1.44
C LYS A 184 1.22 -1.14 0.57
N LEU A 185 0.91 -2.32 0.04
CA LEU A 185 1.84 -3.12 -0.74
C LEU A 185 1.41 -3.13 -2.20
N TYR A 186 2.38 -2.94 -3.09
CA TYR A 186 2.22 -3.08 -4.53
C TYR A 186 3.16 -4.17 -5.06
N PHE A 187 2.62 -5.01 -5.95
CA PHE A 187 3.42 -5.80 -6.89
C PHE A 187 3.15 -5.30 -8.30
N THR A 188 4.18 -4.86 -9.00
CA THR A 188 4.08 -4.41 -10.40
C THR A 188 4.93 -5.30 -11.28
N THR A 189 4.31 -5.92 -12.28
CA THR A 189 4.99 -6.74 -13.28
C THR A 189 4.80 -6.15 -14.67
N LEU A 190 5.74 -6.44 -15.57
CA LEU A 190 5.48 -6.23 -16.99
C LEU A 190 4.38 -7.18 -17.46
N GLN A 191 3.62 -6.74 -18.46
CA GLN A 191 2.58 -7.52 -19.10
C GLN A 191 2.71 -7.36 -20.63
N PRO A 192 2.47 -8.44 -21.41
CA PRO A 192 2.24 -8.33 -22.84
C PRO A 192 1.13 -7.33 -23.18
N GLN A 193 1.10 -6.87 -24.43
CA GLN A 193 0.06 -5.95 -24.90
C GLN A 193 -1.30 -6.63 -25.05
N GLU A 194 -1.31 -7.95 -25.24
CA GLU A 194 -2.50 -8.78 -25.06
C GLU A 194 -2.78 -8.95 -23.56
N GLU A 195 -4.06 -8.95 -23.21
CA GLU A 195 -4.45 -9.19 -21.82
C GLU A 195 -4.20 -10.65 -21.46
N THR A 196 -3.43 -10.86 -20.39
CA THR A 196 -3.25 -12.18 -19.81
C THR A 196 -3.99 -12.27 -18.48
N PRO A 197 -4.44 -13.47 -18.06
CA PRO A 197 -5.06 -13.65 -16.75
C PRO A 197 -4.09 -13.29 -15.60
N PRO A 198 -4.57 -12.77 -14.45
CA PRO A 198 -3.70 -12.43 -13.32
C PRO A 198 -2.83 -13.59 -12.82
N GLU A 199 -3.31 -14.84 -12.95
CA GLU A 199 -2.64 -16.08 -12.55
C GLU A 199 -1.36 -16.34 -13.35
N SER A 200 -1.25 -15.76 -14.56
CA SER A 200 -0.05 -15.85 -15.39
C SER A 200 1.06 -14.86 -14.98
N SER A 201 0.78 -13.93 -14.06
CA SER A 201 1.76 -12.93 -13.63
C SER A 201 2.89 -13.58 -12.82
N PRO A 202 4.16 -13.16 -13.02
CA PRO A 202 5.27 -13.54 -12.14
C PRO A 202 5.06 -13.17 -10.66
N ALA A 203 4.13 -12.24 -10.38
CA ALA A 203 3.75 -11.87 -9.02
C ALA A 203 3.22 -13.05 -8.20
N ASN A 204 2.67 -14.09 -8.84
CA ASN A 204 2.13 -15.26 -8.12
C ASN A 204 3.22 -16.09 -7.44
N GLU A 205 4.25 -16.44 -8.20
CA GLU A 205 5.39 -17.18 -7.67
C GLU A 205 6.19 -16.33 -6.69
N PHE A 206 6.31 -15.03 -6.97
CA PHE A 206 6.97 -14.10 -6.05
C PHE A 206 6.21 -13.92 -4.73
N ALA A 207 4.88 -13.80 -4.77
CA ALA A 207 4.05 -13.61 -3.57
C ALA A 207 4.19 -14.77 -2.58
N LYS A 208 4.34 -16.01 -3.06
CA LYS A 208 4.56 -17.21 -2.23
C LYS A 208 5.80 -17.13 -1.36
N VAL A 209 6.84 -16.44 -1.83
CA VAL A 209 8.10 -16.32 -1.08
C VAL A 209 8.23 -14.98 -0.37
N PHE A 210 7.64 -13.91 -0.92
CA PHE A 210 7.72 -12.57 -0.36
C PHE A 210 6.74 -12.33 0.80
N LEU A 211 5.49 -12.76 0.66
CA LEU A 211 4.46 -12.48 1.67
C LEU A 211 4.77 -13.12 3.03
N PRO A 212 5.28 -14.36 3.13
CA PRO A 212 5.73 -14.89 4.42
C PRO A 212 6.81 -14.04 5.09
N VAL A 213 7.82 -13.60 4.33
CA VAL A 213 8.94 -12.80 4.84
C VAL A 213 8.46 -11.44 5.34
N ILE A 214 7.68 -10.71 4.55
CA ILE A 214 7.20 -9.39 4.98
C ILE A 214 6.21 -9.50 6.15
N ASN A 215 5.40 -10.56 6.20
CA ASN A 215 4.47 -10.77 7.31
C ASN A 215 5.23 -11.02 8.62
N GLU A 216 6.32 -11.79 8.58
CA GLU A 216 7.18 -12.02 9.74
C GLU A 216 7.81 -10.70 10.24
N LEU A 217 8.33 -9.87 9.32
CA LEU A 217 8.92 -8.57 9.66
C LEU A 217 7.90 -7.56 10.22
N ILE A 218 6.62 -7.66 9.85
CA ILE A 218 5.58 -6.78 10.40
C ILE A 218 5.18 -7.22 11.83
N LEU A 219 5.34 -8.51 12.15
CA LEU A 219 4.99 -9.08 13.45
C LEU A 219 6.12 -9.01 14.49
N SER A 220 7.36 -8.77 14.06
CA SER A 220 8.55 -8.68 14.93
C SER A 220 8.64 -7.34 15.64
#